data_AF-T0YEZ3-F1
#
_entry.id   AF-T0YEZ3-F1
#
_cell.length_a   1.000
_cell.length_b   1.000
_cell.length_c   1.000
_cell.angle_alpha   90.00
_cell.angle_beta   90.00
_cell.angle_gamma   90.00
#
_symmetry.space_group_name_H-M   'P 1'
#
loop_
_entity.id
_entity.type
_entity.pdbx_description
1 polymer ?
#
loop_
_entity_poly.entity_id
_entity_poly.type
_entity_poly.pdbx_seq_one_letter_code
_entity_poly.pdbx_strand_id
1 'polypeptide(L)'
;ETVRQPGGPFEGKSPNKHNRFFFEVERLPDALIQALKDGDIPQGKSFKDMKALVTRMEQLGIARDEGRGLVAVDGTNMLFDVTKGIQNLNETMDLIVDAFKEAMARGPLANERVYGLKVRLVDAKLHEDSIHRGPAQ
;
A
#
# COMPACT_ATOMS: atom_id res chain seq x y z
N GLU A 1 15.05 -4.74 -5.06
CA GLU A 1 15.37 -4.08 -3.76
C GLU A 1 14.37 -4.47 -2.67
N THR A 2 14.75 -4.44 -1.39
CA THR A 2 13.84 -4.74 -0.26
C THR A 2 14.34 -4.07 1.03
N VAL A 3 13.50 -4.05 2.06
CA VAL A 3 13.84 -3.51 3.40
C VAL A 3 14.20 -4.63 4.37
N ARG A 4 15.06 -4.33 5.35
CA ARG A 4 15.45 -5.27 6.42
C ARG A 4 14.72 -5.04 7.74
N GLN A 5 14.32 -3.80 7.99
CA GLN A 5 13.69 -3.37 9.24
C GLN A 5 12.42 -2.57 8.89
N PRO A 6 11.42 -2.59 9.79
CA PRO A 6 10.28 -1.69 9.65
C PRO A 6 10.75 -0.24 9.74
N GLY A 7 10.06 0.65 9.03
CA GLY A 7 10.34 2.08 9.02
C GLY A 7 9.07 2.91 8.91
N GLY A 8 9.12 4.11 9.50
CA GLY A 8 8.04 5.08 9.47
C GLY A 8 7.46 5.38 10.86
N PRO A 9 6.36 6.15 10.91
CA PRO A 9 5.67 6.74 9.76
C PRO A 9 6.51 7.83 9.07
N PHE A 10 6.56 7.79 7.73
CA PHE A 10 7.21 8.80 6.90
C PHE A 10 6.17 9.71 6.24
N GLU A 11 6.42 11.03 6.23
CA GLU A 11 5.56 12.01 5.58
C GLU A 11 5.93 12.18 4.09
N GLY A 12 4.97 11.93 3.22
CA GLY A 12 4.94 12.43 1.84
C GLY A 12 4.10 13.71 1.77
N LYS A 13 4.53 14.70 0.99
CA LYS A 13 3.86 15.99 0.85
C LYS A 13 3.72 16.35 -0.62
N SER A 14 2.52 16.77 -1.03
CA SER A 14 2.30 17.24 -2.40
C SER A 14 3.08 18.53 -2.68
N PRO A 15 3.45 18.83 -3.94
CA PRO A 15 4.09 20.09 -4.33
C PRO A 15 3.33 21.34 -3.87
N ASN A 16 1.99 21.33 -3.93
CA ASN A 16 1.15 22.43 -3.42
C ASN A 16 1.06 22.50 -1.89
N LYS A 17 1.63 21.53 -1.16
CA LYS A 17 1.64 21.41 0.31
C LYS A 17 0.28 21.21 0.97
N HIS A 18 -0.78 20.97 0.20
CA HIS A 18 -2.13 20.77 0.74
C HIS A 18 -2.38 19.33 1.16
N ASN A 19 -1.75 18.37 0.48
CA ASN A 19 -1.92 16.95 0.77
C ASN A 19 -0.70 16.39 1.48
N ARG A 20 -0.94 15.55 2.48
CA ARG A 20 0.10 14.83 3.23
C ARG A 20 -0.35 13.39 3.39
N PHE A 21 0.57 12.47 3.20
CA PHE A 21 0.34 11.04 3.39
C PHE A 21 1.40 10.51 4.35
N PHE A 22 1.00 9.64 5.25
CA PHE A 22 1.90 9.05 6.23
C PHE A 22 1.96 7.55 5.97
N PHE A 23 3.15 7.06 5.64
CA PHE A 23 3.36 5.65 5.30
C PHE A 23 4.32 4.97 6.27
N GLU A 24 3.97 3.75 6.64
CA GLU A 24 4.88 2.79 7.24
C GLU A 24 5.24 1.72 6.20
N VAL A 25 6.47 1.24 6.25
CA VAL A 25 6.93 0.16 5.37
C VAL A 25 7.63 -0.91 6.19
N GLU A 26 7.36 -2.16 5.89
CA GLU A 26 8.05 -3.30 6.48
C GLU A 26 8.11 -4.46 5.49
N ARG A 27 8.92 -5.46 5.80
CA ARG A 27 9.02 -6.65 4.95
C ARG A 27 7.82 -7.58 5.22
N LEU A 28 7.20 -8.09 4.15
CA LEU A 28 6.16 -9.12 4.27
C LEU A 28 6.76 -10.42 4.84
N PRO A 29 5.98 -11.21 5.59
CA PRO A 29 6.38 -12.56 5.99
C PRO A 29 6.73 -13.42 4.77
N ASP A 30 7.80 -14.21 4.83
CA ASP A 30 8.27 -14.99 3.68
C ASP A 30 7.20 -15.98 3.17
N ALA A 31 6.37 -16.53 4.08
CA ALA A 31 5.25 -17.40 3.71
C ALA A 31 4.20 -16.68 2.84
N LEU A 32 3.94 -15.41 3.14
CA LEU A 32 3.01 -14.59 2.36
C LEU A 32 3.59 -14.22 1.00
N ILE A 33 4.89 -13.93 0.94
CA ILE A 33 5.58 -13.68 -0.32
C ILE A 33 5.54 -14.92 -1.23
N GLN A 34 5.68 -16.11 -0.65
CA GLN A 34 5.57 -17.36 -1.40
C GLN A 34 4.15 -17.57 -1.96
N ALA A 35 3.11 -17.36 -1.15
CA ALA A 35 1.72 -17.40 -1.61
C ALA A 35 1.44 -16.40 -2.76
N LEU A 36 2.03 -15.21 -2.71
CA LEU A 36 1.93 -14.24 -3.80
C LEU A 36 2.55 -14.75 -5.11
N LYS A 37 3.70 -15.44 -5.04
CA LYS A 37 4.37 -16.03 -6.20
C LYS A 37 3.59 -17.22 -6.78
N ASP A 38 3.01 -18.03 -5.91
CA ASP A 38 2.26 -19.23 -6.29
C ASP A 38 0.89 -18.89 -6.88
N GLY A 39 0.48 -17.62 -6.86
CA GLY A 39 -0.81 -17.15 -7.39
C GLY A 39 -1.98 -17.41 -6.44
N ASP A 40 -1.69 -17.79 -5.19
CA ASP A 40 -2.65 -18.06 -4.14
C ASP A 40 -3.38 -16.80 -3.65
N ILE A 41 -2.70 -15.65 -3.80
CA ILE A 41 -3.27 -14.34 -3.54
C ILE A 41 -3.42 -13.63 -4.89
N PRO A 42 -4.64 -13.19 -5.25
CA PRO A 42 -4.90 -12.50 -6.50
C PRO A 42 -4.15 -11.17 -6.59
N GLN A 43 -3.72 -10.81 -7.80
CA GLN A 43 -3.04 -9.56 -8.11
C GLN A 43 -4.03 -8.41 -8.38
N GLY A 44 -3.56 -7.17 -8.29
CA GLY A 44 -4.34 -5.97 -8.63
C GLY A 44 -5.05 -5.37 -7.42
N LYS A 45 -6.17 -4.66 -7.66
CA LYS A 45 -6.91 -3.87 -6.66
C LYS A 45 -8.36 -4.32 -6.43
N SER A 46 -8.79 -5.39 -7.10
CA SER A 46 -10.18 -5.87 -7.06
C SER A 46 -10.21 -7.32 -6.60
N PHE A 47 -10.83 -7.56 -5.45
CA PHE A 47 -10.83 -8.84 -4.77
C PHE A 47 -12.28 -9.34 -4.62
N LYS A 48 -12.59 -10.48 -5.25
CA LYS A 48 -13.95 -11.05 -5.24
C LYS A 48 -14.41 -11.47 -3.84
N ASP A 49 -13.50 -12.06 -3.06
CA ASP A 49 -13.77 -12.51 -1.70
C ASP A 49 -12.72 -11.96 -0.74
N MET A 50 -12.91 -10.70 -0.34
CA MET A 50 -12.03 -10.03 0.62
C MET A 50 -12.00 -10.78 1.96
N LYS A 51 -13.10 -11.39 2.41
CA LYS A 51 -13.17 -12.06 3.72
C LYS A 51 -12.33 -13.33 3.75
N ALA A 52 -12.41 -14.14 2.70
CA ALA A 52 -11.53 -15.30 2.53
C ALA A 52 -10.06 -14.87 2.42
N LEU A 53 -9.79 -13.79 1.68
CA LEU A 53 -8.43 -13.28 1.52
C LEU A 53 -7.83 -12.80 2.84
N VAL A 54 -8.59 -12.05 3.64
CA VAL A 54 -8.18 -11.61 4.99
C VAL A 54 -7.87 -12.80 5.88
N THR A 55 -8.72 -13.84 5.86
CA THR A 55 -8.52 -15.05 6.66
C THR A 55 -7.25 -15.81 6.22
N ARG A 56 -6.98 -15.84 4.91
CA ARG A 56 -5.76 -16.44 4.36
C ARG A 56 -4.52 -15.65 4.76
N MET A 57 -4.56 -14.31 4.65
CA MET A 57 -3.47 -13.44 5.09
C MET A 57 -3.22 -13.54 6.60
N GLU A 58 -4.27 -13.72 7.39
CA GLU A 58 -4.20 -13.96 8.84
C GLU A 58 -3.39 -15.22 9.18
N GLN A 59 -3.63 -16.31 8.47
CA GLN A 59 -2.85 -17.55 8.60
C GLN A 59 -1.39 -17.39 8.16
N LEU A 60 -1.11 -16.42 7.29
CA LEU A 60 0.22 -16.15 6.73
C LEU A 60 0.96 -15.02 7.47
N GLY A 61 0.42 -14.51 8.58
CA GLY A 61 1.11 -13.59 9.50
C GLY A 61 0.72 -12.12 9.40
N ILE A 62 -0.38 -11.77 8.71
CA ILE A 62 -0.93 -10.40 8.71
C ILE A 62 -2.08 -10.33 9.71
N ALA A 63 -2.08 -9.33 10.60
CA ALA A 63 -3.19 -9.18 11.54
C ALA A 63 -4.52 -8.99 10.80
N ARG A 64 -5.59 -9.61 11.30
CA ARG A 64 -6.93 -9.57 10.66
C ARG A 64 -7.43 -8.15 10.38
N ASP A 65 -7.22 -7.25 11.33
CA ASP A 65 -7.66 -5.85 11.21
C ASP A 65 -6.86 -5.09 10.15
N GLU A 66 -5.57 -5.38 10.01
CA GLU A 66 -4.72 -4.83 8.95
C GLU A 66 -5.12 -5.43 7.59
N GLY A 67 -5.37 -6.73 7.53
CA GLY A 67 -5.76 -7.43 6.31
C GLY A 67 -7.04 -6.88 5.67
N ARG A 68 -7.97 -6.36 6.48
CA ARG A 68 -9.21 -5.70 5.99
C ARG A 68 -8.92 -4.44 5.17
N GLY A 69 -7.79 -3.81 5.44
CA GLY A 69 -7.31 -2.62 4.75
C GLY A 69 -6.61 -2.90 3.43
N LEU A 70 -6.59 -4.14 2.92
CA LEU A 70 -5.90 -4.43 1.66
C LEU A 70 -6.49 -3.60 0.49
N VAL A 71 -5.66 -2.78 -0.12
CA VAL A 71 -6.01 -1.91 -1.25
C VAL A 71 -5.53 -2.53 -2.56
N ALA A 72 -4.26 -2.92 -2.63
CA ALA A 72 -3.66 -3.40 -3.85
C ALA A 72 -2.53 -4.41 -3.60
N VAL A 73 -2.37 -5.31 -4.57
CA VAL A 73 -1.27 -6.28 -4.67
C VAL A 73 -0.56 -6.04 -5.99
N ASP A 74 0.76 -5.85 -5.94
CA ASP A 74 1.61 -5.68 -7.12
C ASP A 74 2.86 -6.58 -7.02
N GLY A 75 2.83 -7.68 -7.76
CA GLY A 75 3.86 -8.72 -7.73
C GLY A 75 3.98 -9.34 -6.34
N THR A 76 5.05 -8.99 -5.63
CA THR A 76 5.32 -9.47 -4.26
C THR A 76 5.13 -8.39 -3.21
N ASN A 77 4.50 -7.26 -3.56
CA ASN A 77 4.30 -6.12 -2.70
C ASN A 77 2.81 -5.89 -2.46
N MET A 78 2.46 -5.34 -1.29
CA MET A 78 1.07 -5.12 -0.90
C MET A 78 0.89 -3.73 -0.29
N LEU A 79 -0.19 -3.05 -0.67
CA LEU A 79 -0.61 -1.76 -0.14
C LEU A 79 -1.84 -1.94 0.76
N PHE A 80 -1.76 -1.41 1.97
CA PHE A 80 -2.83 -1.42 2.96
C PHE A 80 -3.23 0.00 3.36
N ASP A 81 -4.52 0.26 3.48
CA ASP A 81 -5.11 1.43 4.11
C ASP A 81 -5.55 1.05 5.53
N VAL A 82 -4.86 1.60 6.53
CA VAL A 82 -5.20 1.43 7.95
C VAL A 82 -5.61 2.75 8.59
N THR A 83 -5.95 3.76 7.76
CA THR A 83 -6.44 5.06 8.21
C THR A 83 -7.84 4.96 8.80
N LYS A 84 -8.27 6.03 9.50
CA LYS A 84 -9.61 6.12 10.08
C LYS A 84 -10.21 7.50 9.82
N GLY A 85 -11.34 7.54 9.11
CA GLY A 85 -12.16 8.74 9.00
C GLY A 85 -11.57 9.86 8.12
N ILE A 86 -10.71 9.53 7.15
CA ILE A 86 -10.15 10.52 6.23
C ILE A 86 -11.15 10.80 5.10
N GLN A 87 -11.62 12.05 5.04
CA GLN A 87 -12.50 12.50 3.97
C GLN A 87 -11.76 12.55 2.63
N ASN A 88 -12.47 12.24 1.55
CA ASN A 88 -11.95 12.27 0.17
C ASN A 88 -10.81 11.28 -0.15
N LEU A 89 -10.46 10.38 0.79
CA LEU A 89 -9.41 9.39 0.58
C LEU A 89 -9.79 8.39 -0.51
N ASN A 90 -11.03 7.92 -0.52
CA ASN A 90 -11.52 6.95 -1.52
C ASN A 90 -11.37 7.47 -2.97
N GLU A 91 -11.59 8.77 -3.19
CA GLU A 91 -11.41 9.40 -4.50
C GLU A 91 -9.95 9.48 -4.93
N THR A 92 -9.05 9.58 -3.94
CA THR A 92 -7.61 9.72 -4.16
C THR A 92 -6.91 8.36 -4.20
N MET A 93 -7.55 7.30 -3.72
CA MET A 93 -6.94 5.98 -3.55
C MET A 93 -6.42 5.39 -4.86
N ASP A 94 -7.09 5.65 -5.99
CA ASP A 94 -6.62 5.20 -7.29
C ASP A 94 -5.26 5.81 -7.67
N LEU A 95 -5.05 7.10 -7.35
CA LEU A 95 -3.76 7.78 -7.56
C LEU A 95 -2.69 7.20 -6.64
N ILE A 96 -3.04 6.87 -5.40
CA ILE A 96 -2.12 6.23 -4.44
C ILE A 96 -1.70 4.85 -4.94
N VAL A 97 -2.62 4.07 -5.50
CA VAL A 97 -2.32 2.74 -6.07
C VAL A 97 -1.38 2.85 -7.28
N ASP A 98 -1.57 3.83 -8.14
CA ASP A 98 -0.70 4.04 -9.30
C ASP A 98 0.70 4.49 -8.87
N ALA A 99 0.80 5.42 -7.92
CA ALA A 99 2.07 5.83 -7.32
C ALA A 99 2.78 4.66 -6.59
N PHE A 100 2.02 3.82 -5.90
CA PHE A 100 2.56 2.61 -5.27
C PHE A 100 3.19 1.67 -6.29
N LYS A 101 2.49 1.37 -7.41
CA LYS A 101 3.05 0.51 -8.47
C LYS A 101 4.31 1.10 -9.09
N GLU A 102 4.34 2.42 -9.31
CA GLU A 102 5.54 3.08 -9.83
C GLU A 102 6.73 2.94 -8.87
N ALA A 103 6.50 3.19 -7.58
CA ALA A 103 7.51 3.02 -6.54
C ALA A 103 7.98 1.56 -6.42
N MET A 104 7.09 0.58 -6.64
CA MET A 104 7.47 -0.83 -6.62
C MET A 104 8.21 -1.26 -7.89
N ALA A 105 7.95 -0.63 -9.03
CA ALA A 105 8.62 -0.93 -10.29
C ALA A 105 10.08 -0.46 -10.30
N ARG A 106 10.41 0.64 -9.61
CA ARG A 106 11.75 1.25 -9.58
C ARG A 106 12.14 1.65 -8.15
N GLY A 107 12.92 0.79 -7.51
CA GLY A 107 13.45 1.00 -6.17
C GLY A 107 14.49 2.13 -6.11
N PRO A 108 14.66 2.75 -4.94
CA PRO A 108 15.46 3.96 -4.78
C PRO A 108 16.98 3.75 -4.81
N LEU A 109 17.49 2.53 -4.62
CA LEU A 109 18.94 2.28 -4.57
C LEU A 109 19.55 2.19 -5.97
N ALA A 110 18.86 1.51 -6.89
CA ALA A 110 19.40 1.16 -8.21
C ALA A 110 18.34 1.12 -9.33
N ASN A 111 17.13 1.61 -9.10
CA ASN A 111 15.99 1.50 -10.03
C ASN A 111 15.60 0.05 -10.36
N GLU A 112 15.87 -0.89 -9.45
CA GLU A 112 15.42 -2.27 -9.60
C GLU A 112 14.05 -2.49 -8.95
N ARG A 113 13.31 -3.50 -9.42
CA ARG A 113 12.01 -3.82 -8.82
C ARG A 113 12.10 -4.07 -7.32
N VAL A 114 11.17 -3.49 -6.57
CA VAL A 114 11.00 -3.72 -5.15
C VAL A 114 10.34 -5.09 -4.92
N TYR A 115 10.76 -5.76 -3.85
CA TYR A 115 10.38 -7.12 -3.52
C TYR A 115 9.93 -7.24 -2.08
N GLY A 116 8.81 -7.95 -1.86
CA GLY A 116 8.37 -8.38 -0.54
C GLY A 116 7.99 -7.25 0.41
N LEU A 117 7.50 -6.11 -0.10
CA LEU A 117 7.22 -4.94 0.72
C LEU A 117 5.75 -4.87 1.14
N LYS A 118 5.53 -4.63 2.44
CA LYS A 118 4.25 -4.24 3.02
C LYS A 118 4.25 -2.72 3.20
N VAL A 119 3.37 -2.03 2.49
CA VAL A 119 3.21 -0.58 2.55
C VAL A 119 1.88 -0.27 3.23
N ARG A 120 1.90 0.53 4.29
CA ARG A 120 0.72 0.86 5.09
C ARG A 120 0.51 2.36 5.08
N LEU A 121 -0.62 2.83 4.55
CA LEU A 121 -1.09 4.19 4.73
C LEU A 121 -1.72 4.30 6.12
N VAL A 122 -1.06 5.01 7.03
CA VAL A 122 -1.49 5.09 8.44
C VAL A 122 -2.23 6.38 8.77
N ASP A 123 -1.96 7.45 8.03
CA ASP A 123 -2.69 8.71 8.14
C ASP A 123 -2.62 9.50 6.83
N ALA A 124 -3.56 10.42 6.63
CA ALA A 124 -3.54 11.35 5.52
C ALA A 124 -4.26 12.66 5.86
N LYS A 125 -3.75 13.76 5.31
CA LYS A 125 -4.43 15.05 5.27
C LYS A 125 -4.66 15.40 3.82
N LEU A 126 -5.92 15.53 3.43
CA LEU A 126 -6.30 15.86 2.06
C LEU A 126 -6.97 17.22 2.00
N HIS A 127 -6.70 17.95 0.92
CA HIS A 127 -7.48 19.15 0.59
C HIS A 127 -8.94 18.77 0.30
N GLU A 128 -9.89 19.68 0.51
CA GLU A 128 -11.33 19.40 0.27
C GLU A 128 -11.70 19.45 -1.22
N ASP A 129 -11.11 20.38 -1.96
CA ASP A 129 -11.35 20.53 -3.40
C ASP A 129 -10.41 19.64 -4.24
N SER A 130 -10.99 18.87 -5.17
CA SER A 130 -10.32 17.86 -6.00
C SER A 130 -9.31 18.44 -6.98
N ILE A 131 -9.44 19.71 -7.36
CA ILE A 131 -8.45 20.39 -8.22
C ILE A 131 -7.06 20.47 -7.54
N HIS A 132 -7.01 20.37 -6.22
CA HIS A 132 -5.78 20.36 -5.43
C HIS A 132 -5.24 18.96 -5.14
N ARG A 133 -5.89 17.90 -5.65
CA ARG A 133 -5.54 16.48 -5.43
C ARG A 133 -5.29 15.72 -6.74
N GLY A 134 -5.03 16.43 -7.83
CA GLY A 134 -4.78 15.81 -9.14
C GLY A 134 -3.47 15.00 -9.18
N PRO A 135 -3.23 14.21 -10.23
CA PRO A 135 -2.07 13.30 -10.34
C PRO A 135 -0.69 13.97 -10.22
N ALA A 136 -0.60 15.27 -10.51
CA ALA A 136 0.63 16.04 -10.37
C ALA A 136 0.92 16.47 -8.91
N GLN A 137 0.03 16.13 -7.96
CA GLN A 137 0.11 16.49 -6.55
C GLN A 137 0.44 15.29 -5.69
#